data_AF-A0A7S2B766-F1
#
_entry.id   AF-A0A7S2B766-F1
#
_cell.length_a   1.000
_cell.length_b   1.000
_cell.length_c   1.000
_cell.angle_alpha   90.00
_cell.angle_beta   90.00
_cell.angle_gamma   90.00
#
_symmetry.space_group_name_H-M   'P 1'
#
loop_
_entity.id
_entity.type
_entity.pdbx_description
1 polymer ?
#
loop_
_entity_poly.entity_id
_entity_poly.type
_entity_poly.pdbx_seq_one_letter_code
_entity_poly.pdbx_strand_id
1 'polypeptide(L)'
;VGEAGGMEMDNLVVYSSDFCRARETAEEALAALGRDPAAIITEIGLRERWFGELDAQPLQTYHDVWPRDLVNAQHETFGVESVDSVATRLRVMLLRMEEAHAEGGVS
;
A
#
# COMPACT_ATOMS: atom_id res chain seq x y z
N VAL A 1 -28.28 25.79 3.13
CA VAL A 1 -27.59 24.66 2.46
C VAL A 1 -26.25 24.55 3.16
N GLY A 2 -26.04 23.45 3.90
CA GLY A 2 -24.95 23.34 4.87
C GLY A 2 -23.58 23.40 4.18
N GLU A 3 -22.71 24.25 4.70
CA GLU A 3 -21.30 24.28 4.34
C GLU A 3 -20.68 22.93 4.73
N ALA A 4 -20.19 22.19 3.74
CA ALA A 4 -19.29 21.08 3.99
C ALA A 4 -18.07 21.68 4.69
N GLY A 5 -17.91 21.40 5.98
CA GLY A 5 -16.74 21.79 6.75
C GLY A 5 -15.51 21.25 6.04
N GLY A 6 -14.80 22.14 5.33
CA GLY A 6 -13.55 21.80 4.68
C GLY A 6 -12.56 21.44 5.78
N MET A 7 -12.19 20.16 5.88
CA MET A 7 -10.94 19.83 6.56
C MET A 7 -9.83 20.51 5.77
N GLU A 8 -9.11 21.39 6.43
CA GLU A 8 -7.89 22.00 5.91
C GLU A 8 -6.90 20.87 5.63
N MET A 9 -6.74 20.52 4.35
CA MET A 9 -5.96 19.37 3.85
C MET A 9 -4.50 19.78 3.57
N ASP A 10 -3.97 20.72 4.34
CA ASP A 10 -2.64 21.28 4.12
C ASP A 10 -1.55 20.24 4.40
N ASN A 11 -1.83 19.31 5.31
CA ASN A 11 -0.94 18.21 5.68
C ASN A 11 -1.25 16.90 4.94
N LEU A 12 -1.96 16.95 3.81
CA LEU A 12 -2.26 15.75 3.02
C LEU A 12 -0.99 15.21 2.34
N VAL A 13 -0.63 13.96 2.67
CA VAL A 13 0.44 13.22 2.03
C VAL A 13 -0.14 11.96 1.39
N VAL A 14 0.19 11.70 0.12
CA VAL A 14 -0.29 10.53 -0.62
C VAL A 14 0.89 9.66 -1.03
N TYR A 15 0.82 8.38 -0.64
CA TYR A 15 1.75 7.34 -1.05
C TYR A 15 1.05 6.35 -1.97
N SER A 16 1.76 5.84 -2.97
CA SER A 16 1.27 4.77 -3.85
C SER A 16 2.39 3.78 -4.14
N SER A 17 2.03 2.51 -4.34
CA SER A 17 2.98 1.58 -4.98
C SER A 17 3.35 2.08 -6.38
N ASP A 18 4.47 1.61 -6.89
CA ASP A 18 4.96 1.89 -8.24
C ASP A 18 4.20 1.12 -9.34
N PHE A 19 3.25 0.26 -8.96
CA PHE A 19 2.39 -0.40 -9.94
C PHE A 19 1.45 0.61 -10.58
N CYS A 20 1.41 0.63 -11.92
CA CYS A 20 0.63 1.57 -12.73
C CYS A 20 -0.81 1.73 -12.21
N ARG A 21 -1.51 0.61 -11.99
CA ARG A 21 -2.89 0.59 -11.47
C ARG A 21 -3.07 1.37 -10.16
N ALA A 22 -2.09 1.30 -9.25
CA ALA A 22 -2.14 1.99 -7.97
C ALA A 22 -1.81 3.48 -8.15
N ARG A 23 -0.77 3.76 -8.96
CA ARG A 23 -0.33 5.13 -9.26
C ARG A 23 -1.42 5.93 -9.95
N GLU A 24 -2.03 5.40 -11.00
CA GLU A 24 -3.15 6.03 -11.74
C GLU A 24 -4.36 6.26 -10.82
N THR A 25 -4.67 5.30 -9.93
CA THR A 25 -5.75 5.46 -8.94
C THR A 25 -5.47 6.63 -7.98
N ALA A 26 -4.23 6.76 -7.50
CA ALA A 26 -3.83 7.85 -6.62
C ALA A 26 -3.84 9.21 -7.35
N GLU A 27 -3.48 9.24 -8.63
CA GLU A 27 -3.51 10.43 -9.47
C GLU A 27 -4.93 10.95 -9.67
N GLU A 28 -5.87 10.07 -9.99
CA GLU A 28 -7.30 10.42 -10.11
C GLU A 28 -7.87 10.90 -8.76
N ALA A 29 -7.48 10.28 -7.65
CA ALA A 29 -7.90 10.70 -6.32
C ALA A 29 -7.40 12.11 -5.96
N LEU A 30 -6.14 12.45 -6.26
CA LEU A 30 -5.62 13.81 -6.05
C LEU A 30 -6.23 14.83 -7.02
N ALA A 31 -6.45 14.44 -8.28
CA ALA A 31 -7.10 15.30 -9.25
C ALA A 31 -8.52 15.68 -8.80
N ALA A 32 -9.27 14.73 -8.23
CA ALA A 32 -10.59 14.98 -7.64
C ALA A 32 -10.56 15.94 -6.43
N LEU A 33 -9.41 16.05 -5.75
CA LEU A 33 -9.15 17.00 -4.67
C LEU A 33 -8.56 18.34 -5.16
N GLY A 34 -8.37 18.51 -6.46
CA GLY A 34 -7.75 19.72 -7.05
C GLY A 34 -6.26 19.86 -6.72
N ARG A 35 -5.57 18.74 -6.47
CA ARG A 35 -4.15 18.70 -6.09
C ARG A 35 -3.30 18.16 -7.23
N ASP A 36 -2.02 18.54 -7.23
CA ASP A 36 -1.05 18.11 -8.24
C ASP A 36 -0.70 16.62 -8.08
N PRO A 37 -0.95 15.77 -9.09
CA PRO A 37 -0.58 14.35 -9.06
C PRO A 37 0.95 14.10 -8.96
N ALA A 38 1.77 15.11 -9.24
CA ALA A 38 3.22 15.03 -9.02
C ALA A 38 3.60 14.93 -7.53
N ALA A 39 2.69 15.27 -6.61
CA ALA A 39 2.91 15.17 -5.17
C ALA A 39 2.87 13.73 -4.61
N ILE A 40 2.52 12.73 -5.42
CA ILE A 40 2.45 11.33 -4.98
C ILE A 40 3.85 10.77 -4.77
N ILE A 41 4.08 10.23 -3.57
CA ILE A 41 5.33 9.58 -3.20
C ILE A 41 5.23 8.09 -3.54
N THR A 42 6.15 7.62 -4.38
CA THR A 42 6.23 6.20 -4.74
C THR A 42 6.80 5.37 -3.60
N GLU A 43 6.12 4.29 -3.24
CA GLU A 43 6.43 3.45 -2.09
C GLU A 43 6.42 1.96 -2.44
N ILE A 44 7.60 1.35 -2.48
CA ILE A 44 7.76 -0.08 -2.79
C ILE A 44 7.16 -0.98 -1.70
N GLY A 45 7.13 -0.49 -0.44
CA GLY A 45 6.50 -1.20 0.67
C GLY A 45 5.00 -1.46 0.47
N LEU A 46 4.33 -0.73 -0.43
CA LEU A 46 2.91 -0.87 -0.76
C LEU A 46 2.62 -1.83 -1.91
N ARG A 47 3.63 -2.47 -2.52
CA ARG A 47 3.39 -3.45 -3.58
C ARG A 47 2.50 -4.60 -3.06
N GLU A 48 1.64 -5.11 -3.93
CA GLU A 48 0.89 -6.35 -3.69
C GLU A 48 1.82 -7.50 -3.35
N ARG A 49 1.35 -8.47 -2.56
CA ARG A 49 2.08 -9.70 -2.24
C ARG A 49 2.47 -10.43 -3.53
N TRP A 50 3.73 -10.86 -3.61
CA TRP A 50 4.19 -11.67 -4.74
C TRP A 50 3.75 -13.13 -4.58
N PHE A 51 3.01 -13.68 -5.56
CA PHE A 51 2.50 -15.05 -5.52
C PHE A 51 3.39 -16.07 -6.25
N GLY A 52 4.63 -15.71 -6.59
CA GLY A 52 5.59 -16.65 -7.17
C GLY A 52 5.12 -17.23 -8.49
N GLU A 53 5.16 -18.56 -8.60
CA GLU A 53 4.69 -19.32 -9.76
C GLU A 53 3.18 -19.16 -10.03
N LEU A 54 2.42 -18.74 -9.01
CA LEU A 54 0.97 -18.57 -9.08
C LEU A 54 0.56 -17.15 -9.48
N ASP A 55 1.51 -16.22 -9.62
CA ASP A 55 1.17 -14.86 -10.02
C ASP A 55 0.55 -14.82 -11.42
N ALA A 56 -0.45 -13.95 -11.60
CA ALA A 56 -1.30 -13.88 -12.79
C ALA A 56 -2.06 -15.17 -13.16
N GLN A 57 -2.11 -16.17 -12.26
CA GLN A 57 -2.97 -17.34 -12.43
C GLN A 57 -4.40 -17.07 -11.94
N PRO A 58 -5.38 -17.93 -12.27
CA PRO A 58 -6.74 -17.79 -11.79
C PRO A 58 -6.82 -17.76 -10.25
N LEU A 59 -7.74 -16.97 -9.70
CA LEU A 59 -7.96 -16.81 -8.25
C LEU A 59 -8.02 -18.14 -7.48
N GLN A 60 -8.51 -19.20 -8.12
CA GLN A 60 -8.64 -20.52 -7.52
C GLN A 60 -7.30 -21.11 -7.05
N THR A 61 -6.19 -20.76 -7.70
CA THR A 61 -4.85 -21.25 -7.30
C THR A 61 -4.41 -20.69 -5.95
N TYR A 62 -4.95 -19.54 -5.53
CA TYR A 62 -4.60 -18.95 -4.23
C TYR A 62 -5.19 -19.76 -3.06
N HIS A 63 -6.22 -20.59 -3.31
CA HIS A 63 -6.73 -21.54 -2.32
C HIS A 63 -5.69 -22.60 -1.92
N ASP A 64 -4.64 -22.82 -2.71
CA ASP A 64 -3.54 -23.72 -2.37
C ASP A 64 -2.50 -23.05 -1.43
N VAL A 65 -2.52 -21.73 -1.33
CA VAL A 65 -1.59 -20.90 -0.53
C VAL A 65 -2.17 -20.60 0.85
N TRP A 66 -3.39 -20.08 0.93
CA TRP A 66 -3.95 -19.57 2.18
C TRP A 66 -4.04 -20.60 3.33
N PRO A 67 -4.39 -21.88 3.11
CA PRO A 67 -4.35 -22.87 4.18
C PRO A 67 -2.94 -23.09 4.75
N ARG A 68 -1.90 -22.83 3.95
CA ARG A 68 -0.49 -22.95 4.37
C ARG A 68 -0.06 -21.72 5.15
N ASP A 69 -0.49 -20.53 4.73
CA ASP A 69 -0.28 -19.28 5.47
C ASP A 69 -0.80 -19.41 6.91
N LEU A 70 -1.98 -20.03 7.09
CA LEU A 70 -2.60 -20.26 8.40
C LEU A 70 -1.75 -21.14 9.33
N VAL A 71 -1.02 -22.11 8.76
CA VAL A 71 -0.19 -23.05 9.52
C VAL A 71 1.20 -22.48 9.77
N ASN A 72 1.77 -21.77 8.80
CA ASN A 72 3.13 -21.22 8.89
C ASN A 72 3.25 -19.92 8.08
N ALA A 73 3.26 -18.77 8.75
CA ALA A 73 3.40 -17.46 8.12
C ALA A 73 4.74 -17.25 7.36
N GLN A 74 5.75 -18.11 7.59
CA GLN A 74 7.07 -18.05 6.94
C GLN A 74 7.15 -18.91 5.67
N HIS A 75 6.09 -19.64 5.30
CA HIS A 75 6.20 -20.56 4.17
C HIS A 75 6.34 -19.80 2.83
N GLU A 76 7.11 -20.39 1.92
CA GLU A 76 7.38 -19.85 0.57
C GLU A 76 7.08 -20.89 -0.52
N THR A 77 6.18 -21.83 -0.23
CA THR A 77 5.74 -22.85 -1.21
C THR A 77 5.24 -22.18 -2.49
N PHE A 78 5.62 -22.70 -3.67
CA PHE A 78 5.38 -22.08 -4.99
C PHE A 78 6.15 -20.77 -5.24
N GLY A 79 7.15 -20.45 -4.40
CA GLY A 79 7.92 -19.21 -4.51
C GLY A 79 7.12 -17.97 -4.10
N VAL A 80 6.04 -18.14 -3.34
CA VAL A 80 5.26 -17.02 -2.81
C VAL A 80 6.11 -16.23 -1.81
N GLU A 81 5.93 -14.91 -1.80
CA GLU A 81 6.35 -14.08 -0.67
C GLU A 81 5.57 -14.52 0.57
N SER A 82 6.28 -14.77 1.67
CA SER A 82 5.66 -15.18 2.92
C SER A 82 4.84 -14.04 3.55
N VAL A 83 3.83 -14.38 4.34
CA VAL A 83 2.99 -13.38 5.04
C VAL A 83 3.85 -12.52 5.97
N ASP A 84 4.84 -13.12 6.62
CA ASP A 84 5.76 -12.40 7.49
C ASP A 84 6.72 -11.47 6.74
N SER A 85 7.16 -11.84 5.53
CA SER A 85 7.92 -10.93 4.67
C SER A 85 7.08 -9.69 4.32
N VAL A 86 5.81 -9.89 3.93
CA VAL A 86 4.86 -8.79 3.65
C VAL A 86 4.66 -7.91 4.88
N ALA A 87 4.38 -8.53 6.03
CA ALA A 87 4.18 -7.80 7.29
C ALA A 87 5.45 -7.03 7.70
N THR A 88 6.63 -7.62 7.53
CA THR A 88 7.92 -7.01 7.83
C THR A 88 8.16 -5.78 6.98
N ARG A 89 8.01 -5.86 5.64
CA ARG A 89 8.21 -4.69 4.77
C ARG A 89 7.19 -3.58 5.03
N LEU A 90 5.92 -3.93 5.29
CA LEU A 90 4.89 -2.95 5.65
C LEU A 90 5.22 -2.27 6.97
N ARG A 91 5.68 -3.03 7.98
CA ARG A 91 6.09 -2.47 9.27
C ARG A 91 7.27 -1.52 9.12
N VAL A 92 8.30 -1.89 8.36
CA VAL A 92 9.47 -1.03 8.10
C VAL A 92 9.03 0.27 7.40
N MET A 93 8.15 0.17 6.41
CA MET A 93 7.57 1.32 5.73
C MET A 93 6.81 2.24 6.70
N LEU A 94 5.91 1.69 7.51
CA LEU A 94 5.12 2.46 8.48
C LEU A 94 6.00 3.20 9.48
N LEU A 95 6.99 2.54 10.08
CA LEU A 95 7.90 3.18 11.02
C LEU A 95 8.68 4.33 10.36
N ARG A 96 9.10 4.17 9.10
CA ARG A 96 9.75 5.25 8.34
C ARG A 96 8.80 6.41 8.09
N MET A 97 7.53 6.14 7.77
CA MET A 97 6.52 7.18 7.57
C MET A 97 6.23 7.92 8.88
N GLU A 98 6.09 7.20 9.99
CA GLU A 98 5.89 7.79 11.32
C GLU A 98 7.07 8.69 11.70
N GLU A 99 8.30 8.27 11.45
CA GLU A 99 9.49 9.09 11.68
C GLU A 99 9.53 10.33 10.78
N ALA A 100 9.25 10.17 9.48
CA ALA A 100 9.23 11.28 8.52
C ALA A 100 8.14 12.32 8.80
N HIS A 101 7.03 11.90 9.44
CA HIS A 101 5.88 12.74 9.75
C HIS A 101 5.67 12.98 11.25
N ALA A 102 6.68 12.66 12.08
CA ALA A 102 6.62 12.84 13.53
C ALA A 102 6.39 14.31 13.94
N GLU A 103 6.66 15.26 13.03
CA GLU A 103 6.50 16.71 13.22
C GLU A 103 5.23 17.29 12.54
N GLY A 104 4.20 16.47 12.29
CA GLY A 104 2.88 16.92 11.81
C GLY A 104 1.94 17.49 12.90
N GLY A 105 2.45 17.69 14.11
CA GLY A 105 1.71 18.35 15.20
C GLY A 105 1.91 19.86 15.17
N VAL A 106 1.00 20.57 14.50
CA VAL A 106 0.64 22.00 14.65
C VAL A 106 1.80 22.93 15.09
N SER A 107 2.34 23.69 14.13
CA SER A 107 2.80 25.06 14.39
C SER A 107 2.24 25.99 13.33
#